data_AF-A0A2T7T4F2-F1
#
_entry.id   AF-A0A2T7T4F2-F1
#
_cell.length_a   1.000
_cell.length_b   1.000
_cell.length_c   1.000
_cell.angle_alpha   90.00
_cell.angle_beta   90.00
_cell.angle_gamma   90.00
#
_symmetry.space_group_name_H-M   'P 1'
#
loop_
_entity.id
_entity.type
_entity.pdbx_description
1 polymer ?
#
loop_
_entity_poly.entity_id
_entity_poly.type
_entity_poly.pdbx_seq_one_letter_code
_entity_poly.pdbx_strand_id
1 'polypeptide(L)'
;MAALDNNGTQAMVEKAKGERERLETGRSRVSALVTLAVVGGIALLLALVVGGDPNEAPSCDDRTMTRDDVCVIYSSGGGGSYSYQEMIDRRESGDTVKRGIGFGFAGLCAVLMIPAAMRLDPSTPWGTKAAGPCPRCGGTNLREKKTTHSVSQGRTTYQYTGVVTLCTPACGFSSCRRP
;
A
#
# COMPACT_ATOMS: atom_id res chain seq x y z
N MET A 1 -22.79 -20.07 16.59
CA MET A 1 -22.41 -18.67 16.91
C MET A 1 -22.10 -18.64 18.39
N ALA A 2 -20.87 -18.30 18.79
CA ALA A 2 -20.51 -18.26 20.20
C ALA A 2 -21.25 -17.11 20.91
N ALA A 3 -21.75 -17.34 22.12
CA ALA A 3 -22.33 -16.28 22.93
C ALA A 3 -21.25 -15.22 23.22
N LEU A 4 -21.60 -13.94 23.08
CA LEU A 4 -20.76 -12.85 23.55
C LEU A 4 -20.75 -12.86 25.08
N ASP A 5 -19.65 -13.33 25.67
CA ASP A 5 -19.35 -13.16 27.10
C ASP A 5 -18.91 -11.71 27.38
N ASN A 6 -18.95 -11.29 28.66
CA ASN A 6 -18.54 -9.93 29.07
C ASN A 6 -17.12 -9.54 28.63
N ASN A 7 -16.20 -10.51 28.53
CA ASN A 7 -14.85 -10.25 28.01
C ASN A 7 -14.86 -9.99 26.49
N GLY A 8 -15.72 -10.66 25.74
CA GLY A 8 -15.83 -10.48 24.29
C GLY A 8 -16.46 -9.13 23.91
N THR A 9 -17.42 -8.65 24.71
CA THR A 9 -18.01 -7.31 24.50
C THR A 9 -17.02 -6.20 24.79
N GLN A 10 -16.22 -6.32 25.86
CA GLN A 10 -15.16 -5.36 26.19
C GLN A 10 -14.09 -5.31 25.09
N ALA A 11 -13.61 -6.47 24.62
CA ALA A 11 -12.62 -6.53 23.53
C ALA A 11 -13.12 -5.86 22.24
N MET A 12 -14.42 -5.96 21.92
CA MET A 12 -15.00 -5.26 20.77
C MET A 12 -15.06 -3.75 20.97
N VAL A 13 -15.42 -3.29 22.17
CA VAL A 13 -15.48 -1.86 22.50
C VAL A 13 -14.08 -1.25 22.45
N GLU A 14 -13.07 -1.93 23.00
CA GLU A 14 -11.67 -1.50 22.92
C GLU A 14 -11.18 -1.45 21.48
N LYS A 15 -11.46 -2.48 20.68
CA LYS A 15 -11.13 -2.50 19.24
C LYS A 15 -11.79 -1.32 18.52
N ALA A 16 -13.05 -1.04 18.80
CA ALA A 16 -13.80 0.07 18.21
C ALA A 16 -13.21 1.44 18.60
N LYS A 17 -12.85 1.63 19.88
CA LYS A 17 -12.16 2.84 20.36
C LYS A 17 -10.80 3.02 19.68
N GLY A 18 -10.01 1.95 19.62
CA GLY A 18 -8.70 1.97 18.96
C GLY A 18 -8.80 2.24 17.45
N GLU A 19 -9.81 1.70 16.76
CA GLU A 19 -10.07 2.03 15.35
C GLU A 19 -10.39 3.51 15.17
N ARG A 20 -11.19 4.09 16.05
CA ARG A 20 -11.53 5.51 16.01
C ARG A 20 -10.31 6.39 16.25
N GLU A 21 -9.50 6.11 17.26
CA GLU A 21 -8.26 6.86 17.54
C GLU A 21 -7.27 6.75 16.37
N ARG A 22 -7.18 5.58 15.73
CA ARG A 22 -6.37 5.39 14.50
C ARG A 22 -6.86 6.24 13.33
N LEU A 23 -8.17 6.44 13.20
CA LEU A 23 -8.74 7.35 12.20
C LEU A 23 -8.43 8.81 12.55
N GLU A 24 -8.63 9.22 13.82
CA GLU A 24 -8.36 10.60 14.26
C GLU A 24 -6.88 10.99 14.12
N THR A 25 -5.95 10.06 14.32
CA THR A 25 -4.51 10.35 14.24
C THR A 25 -3.99 10.51 12.81
N GLY A 26 -4.67 9.98 11.78
CA GLY A 26 -4.27 10.07 10.37
C GLY A 26 -2.86 9.51 10.05
N ARG A 27 -2.17 8.92 11.02
CA ARG A 27 -0.75 8.55 10.93
C ARG A 27 -0.50 7.43 9.92
N SER A 28 -1.48 6.55 9.73
CA SER A 28 -1.45 5.51 8.70
C SER A 28 -1.54 6.08 7.28
N ARG A 29 -2.32 7.16 7.07
CA ARG A 29 -2.39 7.87 5.78
C ARG A 29 -1.05 8.49 5.43
N VAL A 30 -0.47 9.24 6.38
CA VAL A 30 0.81 9.93 6.16
C VAL A 30 1.91 8.91 5.88
N SER A 31 2.00 7.85 6.67
CA SER A 31 2.99 6.80 6.45
C SER A 31 2.82 6.10 5.09
N ALA A 32 1.59 5.74 4.71
CA ALA A 32 1.32 5.08 3.43
C ALA A 32 1.63 5.99 2.23
N LEU A 33 1.22 7.26 2.28
CA LEU A 33 1.48 8.23 1.22
C LEU A 33 2.97 8.54 1.08
N VAL A 34 3.68 8.75 2.20
CA VAL A 34 5.13 8.98 2.19
C VAL A 34 5.85 7.77 1.59
N THR A 35 5.48 6.56 2.00
CA THR A 35 6.10 5.33 1.48
C THR A 35 5.88 5.20 -0.03
N LEU A 36 4.64 5.39 -0.51
CA LEU A 36 4.31 5.35 -1.93
C LEU A 36 5.02 6.44 -2.73
N ALA A 37 5.14 7.65 -2.17
CA ALA A 37 5.83 8.76 -2.81
C ALA A 37 7.34 8.51 -2.93
N VAL A 38 7.99 8.01 -1.87
CA VAL A 38 9.42 7.67 -1.90
C VAL A 38 9.69 6.54 -2.89
N VAL A 39 8.92 5.46 -2.83
CA VAL A 39 9.11 4.30 -3.71
C VAL A 39 8.82 4.67 -5.18
N GLY A 40 7.74 5.41 -5.43
CA GLY A 40 7.42 5.91 -6.77
C GLY A 40 8.46 6.89 -7.30
N GLY A 41 8.98 7.78 -6.45
CA GLY A 41 10.05 8.72 -6.79
C GLY A 41 11.36 8.02 -7.14
N ILE A 42 11.76 6.99 -6.39
CA ILE A 42 12.94 6.17 -6.70
C ILE A 42 12.75 5.46 -8.05
N ALA A 43 11.59 4.85 -8.29
CA ALA A 43 11.32 4.17 -9.55
C ALA A 43 11.35 5.13 -10.75
N LEU A 44 10.79 6.33 -10.60
CA LEU A 44 10.85 7.37 -11.61
C LEU A 44 12.28 7.86 -11.85
N LEU A 45 13.06 8.07 -10.79
CA LEU A 45 14.46 8.47 -10.90
C LEU A 45 15.29 7.41 -11.61
N LEU A 46 15.10 6.12 -11.29
CA LEU A 46 15.73 5.02 -12.01
C LEU A 46 15.28 4.97 -13.48
N ALA A 47 14.00 5.24 -13.78
CA ALA A 47 13.52 5.31 -15.16
C ALA A 47 14.19 6.46 -15.94
N LEU A 48 14.48 7.59 -15.29
CA LEU A 48 15.11 8.74 -15.93
C LEU A 48 16.62 8.56 -16.11
N VAL A 49 17.29 7.93 -15.14
CA VAL A 49 18.76 7.75 -15.15
C VAL A 49 19.19 6.54 -15.99
N VAL A 50 18.34 5.53 -16.14
CA VAL A 50 18.63 4.37 -17.00
C VAL A 50 18.40 4.75 -18.46
N GLY A 51 19.48 5.11 -19.12
CA GLY A 51 19.61 5.29 -20.55
C GLY A 51 20.89 6.08 -20.81
N GLY A 52 21.91 5.40 -21.34
CA GLY A 52 23.17 6.04 -21.69
C GLY A 52 22.98 7.04 -22.84
N ASP A 53 24.02 7.82 -23.13
CA ASP A 53 23.99 8.74 -24.26
C ASP A 53 23.74 7.93 -25.55
N PRO A 54 22.70 8.25 -26.34
CA PRO A 54 22.41 7.52 -27.59
C PRO A 54 23.56 7.60 -28.60
N ASN A 55 24.52 8.51 -28.41
CA ASN A 55 25.68 8.68 -29.28
C ASN A 55 26.93 7.92 -28.79
N GLU A 56 26.88 7.27 -27.64
CA GLU A 56 28.02 6.56 -27.09
C GLU A 56 28.20 5.20 -27.78
N ALA A 57 29.41 4.91 -28.24
CA ALA A 57 29.70 3.64 -28.91
C ALA A 57 29.47 2.44 -27.96
N PRO A 58 28.90 1.32 -28.45
CA PRO A 58 28.74 0.12 -27.63
C PRO A 58 30.10 -0.41 -27.16
N SER A 59 30.13 -1.00 -25.96
CA SER A 59 31.31 -1.63 -25.39
C SER A 59 31.19 -3.15 -25.37
N CYS A 60 32.31 -3.83 -25.59
CA CYS A 60 32.49 -5.28 -25.50
C CYS A 60 33.71 -5.54 -24.63
N ASP A 61 33.57 -6.28 -23.53
CA ASP A 61 34.66 -6.57 -22.57
C ASP A 61 35.51 -5.32 -22.23
N ASP A 62 34.84 -4.25 -21.83
CA ASP A 62 35.42 -2.94 -21.47
C ASP A 62 36.16 -2.20 -22.60
N ARG A 63 36.01 -2.62 -23.86
CA ARG A 63 36.51 -1.90 -25.04
C ARG A 63 35.37 -1.31 -25.86
N THR A 64 35.50 -0.05 -26.25
CA THR A 64 34.58 0.58 -27.21
C THR A 64 34.75 -0.04 -28.59
N MET A 65 33.66 -0.53 -29.16
CA MET A 65 33.65 -1.11 -30.50
C MET A 65 33.62 -0.03 -31.57
N THR A 66 34.26 -0.31 -32.70
CA THR A 66 34.12 0.42 -33.96
C THR A 66 33.16 -0.33 -34.90
N ARG A 67 32.74 0.31 -36.00
CA ARG A 67 31.66 -0.19 -36.88
C ARG A 67 31.98 -1.53 -37.55
N ASP A 68 33.25 -1.86 -37.69
CA ASP A 68 33.75 -3.08 -38.32
C ASP A 68 34.12 -4.16 -37.28
N ASP A 69 34.00 -3.88 -35.99
CA ASP A 69 34.31 -4.83 -34.93
C ASP A 69 33.18 -5.83 -34.70
N VAL A 70 33.57 -7.06 -34.35
CA VAL A 70 32.67 -8.14 -33.93
C VAL A 70 33.02 -8.52 -32.50
N CYS A 71 32.02 -8.51 -31.62
CA CYS A 71 32.18 -8.93 -30.24
C CYS A 71 31.78 -10.39 -30.08
N VAL A 72 32.59 -11.16 -29.35
CA VAL A 72 32.27 -12.56 -29.04
C VAL A 72 32.05 -12.68 -27.54
N ILE A 73 30.81 -12.93 -27.14
CA ILE A 73 30.46 -13.09 -25.73
C ILE A 73 30.35 -14.58 -25.43
N TYR A 74 31.22 -15.09 -24.56
CA TYR A 74 31.13 -16.45 -24.03
C TYR A 74 30.33 -16.44 -22.73
N SER A 75 29.08 -16.90 -22.76
CA SER A 75 28.28 -17.14 -21.55
C SER A 75 28.14 -18.63 -21.28
N SER A 76 27.98 -19.01 -20.01
CA SER A 76 27.90 -20.40 -19.55
C SER A 76 26.73 -21.22 -20.14
N GLY A 77 25.79 -20.58 -20.83
CA GLY A 77 24.64 -21.21 -21.51
C GLY A 77 24.64 -21.09 -23.05
N GLY A 78 25.69 -20.54 -23.65
CA GLY A 78 25.79 -20.32 -25.09
C GLY A 78 26.63 -19.09 -25.43
N GLY A 79 27.52 -19.23 -26.40
CA GLY A 79 28.34 -18.13 -26.94
C GLY A 79 27.88 -17.71 -28.33
N GLY A 80 27.96 -16.43 -28.64
CA GLY A 80 27.59 -15.87 -29.94
C GLY A 80 28.50 -14.71 -30.34
N SER A 81 28.68 -14.53 -31.64
CA SER A 81 29.31 -13.34 -32.23
C SER A 81 28.24 -12.31 -32.53
N TYR A 82 28.41 -11.08 -32.03
CA TYR A 82 27.51 -9.96 -32.23
C TYR A 82 28.26 -8.86 -32.99
N SER A 83 27.67 -8.41 -34.09
CA SER A 83 28.15 -7.26 -34.84
C SER A 83 27.86 -5.94 -34.10
N TYR A 84 28.53 -4.87 -34.51
CA TYR A 84 28.30 -3.51 -33.99
C TYR A 84 26.82 -3.09 -33.99
N GLN A 85 26.08 -3.41 -35.07
CA GLN A 85 24.66 -3.06 -35.19
C GLN A 85 23.78 -3.87 -34.23
N GLU A 86 24.05 -5.17 -34.06
CA GLU A 86 23.30 -6.02 -33.12
C GLU A 86 23.51 -5.60 -31.66
N MET A 87 24.70 -5.09 -31.34
CA MET A 87 25.01 -4.50 -30.03
C MET A 87 24.20 -3.22 -29.76
N ILE A 88 24.04 -2.35 -30.78
CA ILE A 88 23.22 -1.15 -30.69
C ILE A 88 21.75 -1.53 -30.47
N ASP A 89 21.20 -2.43 -31.29
CA ASP A 89 19.81 -2.88 -31.19
C ASP A 89 19.50 -3.51 -29.82
N ARG A 90 20.44 -4.28 -29.26
CA ARG A 90 20.32 -4.86 -27.91
C ARG A 90 20.33 -3.80 -26.81
N ARG A 91 21.19 -2.78 -26.93
CA ARG A 91 21.26 -1.67 -25.97
C ARG A 91 19.94 -0.89 -25.98
N GLU A 92 19.46 -0.53 -27.16
CA GLU A 92 18.22 0.23 -27.32
C GLU A 92 17.00 -0.55 -26.82
N SER A 93 16.95 -1.86 -27.10
CA SER A 93 15.90 -2.75 -26.57
C SER A 93 15.96 -2.90 -25.04
N GLY A 94 17.16 -3.04 -24.48
CA GLY A 94 17.37 -3.18 -23.04
C GLY A 94 17.03 -1.92 -22.25
N ASP A 95 17.41 -0.75 -22.76
CA ASP A 95 17.13 0.54 -22.13
C ASP A 95 15.64 0.91 -22.26
N THR A 96 15.00 0.58 -23.38
CA THR A 96 13.55 0.79 -23.57
C THR A 96 12.72 -0.06 -22.61
N VAL A 97 13.06 -1.35 -22.44
CA VAL A 97 12.35 -2.23 -21.51
C VAL A 97 12.53 -1.78 -20.06
N LYS A 98 13.75 -1.39 -19.65
CA LYS A 98 14.02 -0.90 -18.29
C LYS A 98 13.28 0.40 -17.99
N ARG A 99 13.27 1.34 -18.94
CA ARG A 99 12.47 2.58 -18.84
C ARG A 99 10.99 2.29 -18.73
N GLY A 100 10.47 1.38 -19.55
CA GLY A 100 9.07 0.95 -19.53
C GLY A 100 8.64 0.40 -18.17
N ILE A 101 9.48 -0.45 -17.55
CA ILE A 101 9.23 -0.98 -16.20
C ILE A 101 9.23 0.16 -15.16
N GLY A 102 10.20 1.07 -15.22
CA GLY A 102 10.30 2.19 -14.29
C GLY A 102 9.09 3.14 -14.36
N PHE A 103 8.69 3.56 -15.56
CA PHE A 103 7.50 4.39 -15.75
C PHE A 103 6.20 3.65 -15.37
N GLY A 104 6.08 2.37 -15.73
CA GLY A 104 4.92 1.55 -15.36
C GLY A 104 4.76 1.44 -13.84
N PHE A 105 5.85 1.20 -13.12
CA PHE A 105 5.84 1.10 -11.67
C PHE A 105 5.59 2.44 -10.98
N ALA A 106 6.21 3.53 -11.44
CA ALA A 106 5.95 4.87 -10.93
C ALA A 106 4.47 5.29 -11.16
N GLY A 107 3.91 4.99 -12.33
CA GLY A 107 2.50 5.21 -12.63
C GLY A 107 1.57 4.40 -11.72
N LEU A 108 1.89 3.13 -11.47
CA LEU A 108 1.14 2.29 -10.52
C LEU A 108 1.17 2.88 -9.10
N CYS A 109 2.33 3.33 -8.61
CA CYS A 109 2.45 3.98 -7.31
C CYS A 109 1.57 5.24 -7.22
N ALA A 110 1.52 6.07 -8.28
CA ALA A 110 0.67 7.25 -8.33
C ALA A 110 -0.83 6.89 -8.28
N VAL A 111 -1.25 5.86 -9.04
CA VAL A 111 -2.64 5.37 -9.00
C VAL A 111 -3.00 4.82 -7.61
N LEU A 112 -2.09 4.10 -6.96
CA LEU A 112 -2.29 3.57 -5.60
C LEU A 112 -2.32 4.65 -4.51
N MET A 113 -1.72 5.83 -4.75
CA MET A 113 -1.86 6.95 -3.82
C MET A 113 -3.30 7.48 -3.72
N ILE A 114 -4.10 7.37 -4.79
CA ILE A 114 -5.51 7.84 -4.80
C ILE A 114 -6.37 7.10 -3.75
N PRO A 115 -6.48 5.76 -3.76
CA PRO A 115 -7.25 5.04 -2.74
C PRO A 115 -6.59 5.18 -1.35
N ALA A 116 -5.27 5.32 -1.26
CA ALA A 116 -4.60 5.58 0.02
C ALA A 116 -5.01 6.95 0.61
N ALA A 117 -5.13 7.99 -0.23
CA ALA A 117 -5.57 9.31 0.20
C ALA A 117 -7.06 9.33 0.59
N MET A 118 -7.92 8.64 -0.17
CA MET A 118 -9.36 8.62 0.06
C MET A 118 -9.78 7.71 1.22
N ARG A 119 -9.23 6.49 1.33
CA ARG A 119 -9.68 5.51 2.33
C ARG A 119 -9.07 5.69 3.71
N LEU A 120 -7.92 6.36 3.79
CA LEU A 120 -7.28 6.68 5.08
C LEU A 120 -7.56 8.13 5.51
N ASP A 121 -8.58 8.78 4.95
CA ASP A 121 -8.91 10.15 5.30
C ASP A 121 -9.34 10.25 6.79
N PRO A 122 -8.62 11.01 7.64
CA PRO A 122 -8.96 11.19 9.06
C PRO A 122 -10.28 11.93 9.26
N SER A 123 -10.79 12.62 8.22
CA SER A 123 -12.11 13.24 8.25
C SER A 123 -13.24 12.22 8.10
N THR A 124 -12.95 10.99 7.68
CA THR A 124 -13.96 9.93 7.59
C THR A 124 -14.39 9.54 8.99
N PRO A 125 -15.64 9.84 9.38
CA PRO A 125 -16.05 9.58 10.74
C PRO A 125 -16.22 8.07 10.98
N TRP A 126 -15.86 7.63 12.18
CA TRP A 126 -15.99 6.23 12.57
C TRP A 126 -17.47 5.81 12.63
N GLY A 127 -17.89 4.88 11.76
CA GLY A 127 -19.24 4.32 11.76
C GLY A 127 -20.33 5.25 11.20
N THR A 128 -21.56 4.74 11.15
CA THR A 128 -22.76 5.47 10.72
C THR A 128 -23.37 6.22 11.90
N LYS A 129 -24.15 7.27 11.63
CA LYS A 129 -24.89 7.96 12.70
C LYS A 129 -25.92 7.00 13.29
N ALA A 130 -25.97 6.92 14.62
CA ALA A 130 -26.98 6.17 15.35
C ALA A 130 -28.30 6.95 15.37
N ALA A 131 -29.42 6.23 15.52
CA ALA A 131 -30.71 6.87 15.71
C ALA A 131 -30.83 7.40 17.15
N GLY A 132 -31.07 8.71 17.29
CA GLY A 132 -31.33 9.35 18.57
C GLY A 132 -30.11 9.96 19.27
N PRO A 133 -30.35 10.74 20.34
CA PRO A 133 -29.29 11.34 21.14
C PRO A 133 -28.56 10.31 22.01
N CYS A 134 -27.33 10.62 22.40
CA CYS A 134 -26.57 9.81 23.34
C CYS A 134 -27.33 9.70 24.68
N PRO A 135 -27.56 8.49 25.22
CA PRO A 135 -28.30 8.31 26.46
C PRO A 135 -27.57 8.85 27.70
N ARG A 136 -26.26 9.14 27.60
CA ARG A 136 -25.46 9.67 28.71
C ARG A 136 -25.29 11.19 28.68
N CYS A 137 -25.08 11.80 27.51
CA CYS A 137 -24.82 13.24 27.40
C CYS A 137 -25.85 14.01 26.55
N GLY A 138 -26.84 13.34 25.96
CA GLY A 138 -27.84 13.96 25.08
C GLY A 138 -27.31 14.41 23.70
N GLY A 139 -26.01 14.27 23.43
CA GLY A 139 -25.40 14.74 22.18
C GLY A 139 -25.79 13.92 20.95
N THR A 140 -25.77 14.55 19.77
CA THR A 140 -26.11 13.93 18.47
C THR A 140 -24.94 13.21 17.78
N ASN A 141 -23.77 13.16 18.43
CA ASN A 141 -22.55 12.54 17.92
C ASN A 141 -22.47 11.03 18.20
N LEU A 142 -23.63 10.37 18.32
CA LEU A 142 -23.70 8.93 18.56
C LEU A 142 -23.49 8.20 17.23
N ARG A 143 -22.57 7.23 17.21
CA ARG A 143 -22.22 6.48 16.00
C ARG A 143 -22.15 4.99 16.26
N GLU A 144 -22.52 4.22 15.25
CA GLU A 144 -22.58 2.77 15.28
C GLU A 144 -21.73 2.16 14.17
N LYS A 145 -21.03 1.07 14.48
CA LYS A 145 -20.31 0.29 13.49
C LYS A 145 -20.37 -1.19 13.85
N LYS A 146 -20.56 -2.03 12.83
CA LYS A 146 -20.41 -3.48 12.98
C LYS A 146 -18.92 -3.80 13.13
N THR A 147 -18.57 -4.43 14.24
CA THR A 147 -17.19 -4.81 14.56
C THR A 147 -17.11 -6.31 14.75
N THR A 148 -16.11 -6.92 14.13
CA THR A 148 -15.80 -8.35 14.29
C THR A 148 -14.49 -8.49 15.03
N HIS A 149 -14.47 -9.34 16.05
CA HIS A 149 -13.28 -9.68 16.83
C HIS A 149 -13.05 -11.18 16.73
N SER A 150 -11.86 -11.58 16.29
CA SER A 150 -11.47 -12.99 16.17
C SER A 150 -10.47 -13.33 17.27
N VAL A 151 -10.77 -14.37 18.04
CA VAL A 151 -9.89 -14.92 19.07
C VAL A 151 -9.45 -16.31 18.62
N SER A 152 -8.14 -16.52 18.47
CA SER A 152 -7.56 -17.84 18.21
C SER A 152 -7.24 -18.53 19.54
N GLN A 153 -7.80 -19.72 19.76
CA GLN A 153 -7.50 -20.58 20.89
C GLN A 153 -6.97 -21.93 20.37
N GLY A 154 -5.65 -22.09 20.36
CA GLY A 154 -4.98 -23.23 19.74
C GLY A 154 -5.18 -23.25 18.22
N ARG A 155 -5.75 -24.35 17.68
CA ARG A 155 -6.09 -24.49 16.25
C ARG A 155 -7.45 -23.90 15.87
N THR A 156 -8.26 -23.49 16.84
CA THR A 156 -9.63 -23.01 16.59
C THR A 156 -9.67 -21.49 16.62
N THR A 157 -10.32 -20.88 15.63
CA THR A 157 -10.57 -19.43 15.61
C THR A 157 -12.04 -19.17 15.87
N TYR A 158 -12.34 -18.49 16.98
CA TYR A 158 -13.68 -18.02 17.31
C TYR A 158 -13.86 -16.61 16.78
N GLN A 159 -14.91 -16.39 15.99
CA GLN A 159 -15.28 -15.06 15.51
C GLN A 159 -16.51 -14.56 16.27
N TYR A 160 -16.36 -13.44 16.93
CA TYR A 160 -17.42 -12.70 17.58
C TYR A 160 -17.78 -11.51 16.68
N THR A 161 -19.07 -11.26 16.46
CA THR A 161 -19.55 -10.10 15.70
C THR A 161 -20.60 -9.36 16.50
N GLY A 162 -20.49 -8.03 16.59
CA GLY A 162 -21.41 -7.16 17.31
C GLY A 162 -21.51 -5.78 16.66
N VAL A 163 -22.58 -5.06 16.97
CA VAL A 163 -22.71 -3.64 16.63
C VAL A 163 -22.29 -2.82 17.83
N VAL A 164 -21.18 -2.09 17.69
CA VAL A 164 -20.66 -1.22 18.74
C VAL A 164 -21.16 0.19 18.50
N THR A 165 -21.71 0.80 19.55
CA THR A 165 -22.14 2.19 19.58
C THR A 165 -21.17 2.99 20.44
N LEU A 166 -20.63 4.08 19.90
CA LEU A 166 -19.74 5.00 20.62
C LEU A 166 -20.28 6.44 20.53
N CYS A 167 -20.13 7.20 21.61
CA CYS A 167 -20.29 8.65 21.59
C CYS A 167 -18.92 9.35 21.58
N THR A 168 -18.86 10.67 21.83
CA THR A 168 -17.61 11.42 21.93
C THR A 168 -16.71 10.91 23.08
N PRO A 169 -15.38 11.10 22.99
CA PRO A 169 -14.45 10.62 24.01
C PRO A 169 -14.71 11.31 25.35
N ALA A 170 -15.12 12.59 25.32
CA ALA A 170 -15.53 13.36 26.49
C ALA A 170 -16.74 12.78 27.22
N CYS A 171 -17.69 12.16 26.50
CA CYS A 171 -18.84 11.49 27.10
C CYS A 171 -18.50 10.07 27.60
N GLY A 172 -17.61 9.38 26.90
CA GLY A 172 -17.17 8.03 27.26
C GLY A 172 -18.28 6.96 27.19
N PHE A 173 -19.41 7.25 26.55
CA PHE A 173 -20.48 6.26 26.35
C PHE A 173 -20.07 5.24 25.29
N SER A 174 -20.19 3.97 25.64
CA SER A 174 -20.00 2.84 24.75
C SER A 174 -20.99 1.73 25.07
N SER A 175 -21.63 1.16 24.05
CA SER A 175 -22.46 -0.02 24.18
C SER A 175 -22.17 -1.00 23.04
N CYS A 176 -22.41 -2.29 23.28
CA CYS A 176 -22.30 -3.33 22.27
C CYS A 176 -23.61 -4.13 22.26
N ARG A 177 -24.22 -4.28 21.09
CA ARG A 177 -25.40 -5.12 20.88
C ARG A 177 -25.09 -6.24 19.89
N ARG A 178 -25.79 -7.36 20.03
CA ARG A 178 -25.75 -8.42 19.02
C ARG A 178 -26.38 -7.90 17.72
N PRO A 179 -25.87 -8.32 16.54
CA PRO A 179 -26.42 -7.93 15.26
C PRO A 179 -27.85 -8.45 15.05
#